data_AF-A0A656Z4Z8-F1
#
_entry.id   AF-A0A656Z4Z8-F1
#
_cell.length_a   1.000
_cell.length_b   1.000
_cell.length_c   1.000
_cell.angle_alpha   90.00
_cell.angle_beta   90.00
_cell.angle_gamma   90.00
#
_symmetry.space_group_name_H-M   'P 1'
#
loop_
_entity.id
_entity.type
_entity.pdbx_description
1 polymer ?
#
loop_
_entity_poly.entity_id
_entity_poly.type
_entity_poly.pdbx_seq_one_letter_code
_entity_poly.pdbx_strand_id
1 'polypeptide(L)'
;MERFSLQKPTLTTVASKQPRETAGSSAFKAFDYQLNVSMALVLDIFKQGKEFVALFDHHDDLVVFVGEGENSELSFYQVKSSGELTWTAKRLARRSSKGELPKSIVGKAYYNIAQFGPKIRRASILSNRPLSATLATATKSDLHDGELSVAELCAADQDALMKSLEADFPAGFDKTHTTLLTFERVPFDLESYRATVIGRIVTMLEELNPDFVAVSSPFYTALLAAAGECTGNKTKSATVEELRERVALDREAISRLIVRVQSRSKNLVEWWSTVNDELAADGMRALQIQRIKNRCMCYVNARRAGDRAAAELSAAIGDAIVKTVVSDMDSVLEAAVALKTHGLVEPSSELYDLQSAMIVELMESMT
;
A
#
# COMPACT_ATOMS: atom_id res chain seq x y z
N MET A 1 -14.77 -11.02 -61.39
CA MET A 1 -13.80 -10.92 -60.27
C MET A 1 -14.44 -10.03 -59.22
N GLU A 2 -15.32 -10.59 -58.38
CA GLU A 2 -16.06 -9.82 -57.38
C GLU A 2 -15.14 -9.46 -56.22
N ARG A 3 -15.00 -8.15 -55.97
CA ARG A 3 -14.29 -7.63 -54.80
C ARG A 3 -15.20 -7.79 -53.59
N PHE A 4 -14.87 -8.73 -52.70
CA PHE A 4 -15.46 -8.80 -51.37
C PHE A 4 -15.24 -7.46 -50.65
N SER A 5 -16.32 -6.72 -50.42
CA SER A 5 -16.32 -5.54 -49.56
C SER A 5 -16.13 -6.00 -48.12
N LEU A 6 -14.92 -5.84 -47.58
CA LEU A 6 -14.65 -6.14 -46.18
C LEU A 6 -15.37 -5.09 -45.31
N GLN A 7 -16.42 -5.52 -44.63
CA GLN A 7 -17.17 -4.69 -43.70
C GLN A 7 -16.24 -4.26 -42.56
N LYS A 8 -16.10 -2.95 -42.34
CA LYS A 8 -15.21 -2.41 -41.30
C LYS A 8 -15.73 -2.83 -39.92
N PRO A 9 -14.87 -3.35 -39.03
CA PRO A 9 -15.27 -3.71 -37.67
C PRO A 9 -15.79 -2.48 -36.92
N THR A 10 -16.87 -2.67 -36.15
CA THR A 10 -17.44 -1.64 -35.27
C THR A 10 -17.07 -1.92 -33.81
N LEU A 11 -17.32 -0.96 -32.91
CA LEU A 11 -17.14 -1.18 -31.47
C LEU A 11 -17.98 -2.36 -30.95
N THR A 12 -19.17 -2.60 -31.51
CA THR A 12 -19.99 -3.77 -31.20
C THR A 12 -19.28 -5.08 -31.58
N THR A 13 -18.57 -5.10 -32.71
CA THR A 13 -17.76 -6.26 -33.15
C THR A 13 -16.53 -6.48 -32.28
N VAL A 14 -15.99 -5.41 -31.67
CA VAL A 14 -14.88 -5.52 -30.70
C VAL A 14 -15.39 -6.01 -29.35
N ALA A 15 -16.50 -5.47 -28.86
CA ALA A 15 -17.10 -5.83 -27.57
C ALA A 15 -17.60 -7.28 -27.51
N SER A 16 -18.01 -7.86 -28.65
CA SER A 16 -18.41 -9.27 -28.74
C SER A 16 -17.24 -10.26 -28.76
N LYS A 17 -16.00 -9.78 -28.89
CA LYS A 17 -14.79 -10.62 -28.91
C LYS A 17 -14.10 -10.58 -27.56
N GLN A 18 -13.73 -11.77 -27.05
CA GLN A 18 -12.97 -11.86 -25.82
C GLN A 18 -11.57 -11.26 -26.02
N PRO A 19 -11.10 -10.38 -25.12
CA PRO A 19 -9.73 -9.87 -25.17
C PRO A 19 -8.74 -11.03 -25.09
N ARG A 20 -7.78 -11.07 -26.03
CA ARG A 20 -6.72 -12.08 -26.05
C ARG A 20 -5.75 -11.91 -24.87
N GLU A 21 -5.45 -10.67 -24.51
CA GLU A 21 -4.47 -10.33 -23.48
C GLU A 21 -5.18 -9.99 -22.15
N THR A 22 -5.25 -10.96 -21.24
CA THR A 22 -5.84 -10.81 -19.90
C THR A 22 -4.83 -11.05 -18.77
N ALA A 23 -3.65 -11.57 -19.11
CA ALA A 23 -2.63 -11.93 -18.13
C ALA A 23 -2.08 -10.70 -17.39
N GLY A 24 -1.83 -9.59 -18.10
CA GLY A 24 -1.29 -8.36 -17.50
C GLY A 24 -2.24 -7.72 -16.49
N SER A 25 -3.52 -7.59 -16.82
CA SER A 25 -4.52 -7.02 -15.91
C SER A 25 -4.78 -7.93 -14.69
N SER A 26 -4.73 -9.24 -14.87
CA SER A 26 -4.84 -10.21 -13.78
C SER A 26 -3.63 -10.17 -12.85
N ALA A 27 -2.42 -10.07 -13.40
CA ALA A 27 -1.19 -9.95 -12.63
C ALA A 27 -1.15 -8.65 -11.81
N PHE A 28 -1.54 -7.52 -12.43
CA PHE A 28 -1.63 -6.24 -11.74
C PHE A 28 -2.63 -6.29 -10.57
N LYS A 29 -3.82 -6.86 -10.77
CA LYS A 29 -4.82 -7.01 -9.70
C LYS A 29 -4.33 -7.90 -8.56
N ALA A 30 -3.66 -9.00 -8.87
CA ALA A 30 -3.09 -9.88 -7.86
C ALA A 30 -2.03 -9.14 -7.04
N PHE A 31 -1.12 -8.44 -7.70
CA PHE A 31 -0.09 -7.65 -7.05
C PHE A 31 -0.68 -6.54 -6.15
N ASP A 32 -1.66 -5.78 -6.66
CA ASP A 32 -2.30 -4.72 -5.89
C ASP A 32 -3.01 -5.27 -4.63
N TYR A 33 -3.67 -6.43 -4.75
CA TYR A 33 -4.25 -7.13 -3.62
C TYR A 33 -3.18 -7.56 -2.60
N GLN A 34 -2.08 -8.16 -3.06
CA GLN A 34 -0.98 -8.60 -2.19
C GLN A 34 -0.37 -7.42 -1.41
N LEU A 35 -0.14 -6.29 -2.09
CA LEU A 35 0.41 -5.09 -1.47
C LEU A 35 -0.53 -4.53 -0.39
N ASN A 36 -1.84 -4.43 -0.68
CA ASN A 36 -2.83 -3.92 0.28
C ASN A 36 -2.98 -4.80 1.52
N VAL A 37 -3.01 -6.13 1.35
CA VAL A 37 -3.04 -7.07 2.49
C VAL A 37 -1.78 -6.95 3.33
N SER A 38 -0.62 -6.83 2.68
CA SER A 38 0.68 -6.68 3.35
C SER A 38 0.74 -5.38 4.16
N MET A 39 0.30 -4.26 3.58
CA MET A 39 0.17 -2.99 4.31
C MET A 39 -0.76 -3.10 5.51
N ALA A 40 -1.91 -3.77 5.37
CA ALA A 40 -2.84 -3.95 6.48
C ALA A 40 -2.21 -4.71 7.65
N LEU A 41 -1.43 -5.76 7.37
CA LEU A 41 -0.71 -6.51 8.40
C LEU A 41 0.36 -5.64 9.08
N VAL A 42 1.12 -4.86 8.31
CA VAL A 42 2.12 -3.93 8.86
C VAL A 42 1.47 -2.87 9.74
N LEU A 43 0.32 -2.34 9.36
CA LEU A 43 -0.45 -1.40 10.18
C LEU A 43 -0.94 -2.04 11.47
N ASP A 44 -1.39 -3.30 11.46
CA ASP A 44 -1.78 -4.01 12.67
C ASP A 44 -0.60 -4.17 13.66
N ILE A 45 0.63 -4.36 13.16
CA ILE A 45 1.85 -4.40 13.97
C ILE A 45 2.20 -3.00 14.50
N PHE A 46 2.09 -1.98 13.64
CA PHE A 46 2.30 -0.58 14.03
C PHE A 46 1.36 -0.16 15.18
N LYS A 47 0.07 -0.52 15.08
CA LYS A 47 -0.97 -0.29 16.10
C LYS A 47 -0.62 -0.90 17.45
N GLN A 48 0.06 -2.05 17.46
CA GLN A 48 0.47 -2.74 18.70
C GLN A 48 1.65 -2.04 19.41
N GLY A 49 2.17 -0.93 18.89
CA GLY A 49 3.29 -0.22 19.49
C GLY A 49 4.63 -0.93 19.33
N LYS A 50 4.71 -1.94 18.46
CA LYS A 50 5.93 -2.75 18.28
C LYS A 50 6.89 -2.08 17.31
N GLU A 51 8.19 -2.28 17.57
CA GLU A 51 9.26 -2.02 16.59
C GLU A 51 9.27 -3.12 15.55
N PHE A 52 9.43 -2.75 14.28
CA PHE A 52 9.47 -3.69 13.18
C PHE A 52 10.19 -3.16 11.94
N VAL A 53 10.54 -4.09 11.06
CA VAL A 53 11.01 -3.83 9.70
C VAL A 53 10.23 -4.74 8.76
N ALA A 54 9.50 -4.16 7.82
CA ALA A 54 8.72 -4.88 6.83
C ALA A 54 9.40 -4.79 5.46
N LEU A 55 9.77 -5.92 4.87
CA LEU A 55 10.32 -6.04 3.53
C LEU A 55 9.23 -6.48 2.56
N PHE A 56 9.04 -5.74 1.47
CA PHE A 56 8.02 -6.05 0.46
C PHE A 56 8.66 -6.70 -0.77
N ASP A 57 8.02 -7.75 -1.31
CA ASP A 57 8.50 -8.45 -2.52
C ASP A 57 9.97 -8.90 -2.42
N HIS A 58 10.38 -9.34 -1.22
CA HIS A 58 11.74 -9.76 -0.91
C HIS A 58 11.71 -11.08 -0.12
N HIS A 59 12.25 -12.16 -0.70
CA HIS A 59 12.12 -13.56 -0.25
C HIS A 59 10.69 -14.14 -0.25
N ASP A 60 9.67 -13.35 0.08
CA ASP A 60 8.25 -13.66 -0.08
C ASP A 60 7.45 -12.38 -0.39
N ASP A 61 6.12 -12.47 -0.50
CA ASP A 61 5.27 -11.29 -0.76
C ASP A 61 5.46 -10.21 0.33
N LEU A 62 5.59 -10.63 1.60
CA LEU A 62 5.96 -9.79 2.74
C LEU A 62 6.84 -10.55 3.74
N VAL A 63 7.88 -9.91 4.25
CA VAL A 63 8.71 -10.41 5.35
C VAL A 63 8.74 -9.38 6.46
N VAL A 64 8.53 -9.81 7.70
CA VAL A 64 8.51 -8.89 8.84
C VAL A 64 9.44 -9.37 9.94
N PHE A 65 10.31 -8.46 10.38
CA PHE A 65 11.06 -8.57 11.62
C PHE A 65 10.34 -7.76 12.68
N VAL A 66 10.00 -8.38 13.80
CA VAL A 66 9.33 -7.70 14.93
C VAL A 66 10.22 -7.77 16.17
N GLY A 67 10.44 -6.62 16.82
CA GLY A 67 11.35 -6.47 17.97
C GLY A 67 12.73 -5.95 17.59
N GLU A 68 13.61 -5.85 18.59
CA GLU A 68 14.97 -5.33 18.46
C GLU A 68 16.02 -6.36 18.89
N GLY A 69 17.20 -6.32 18.25
CA GLY A 69 18.34 -7.14 18.63
C GLY A 69 18.10 -8.64 18.47
N GLU A 70 18.64 -9.43 19.39
CA GLU A 70 18.66 -10.91 19.32
C GLU A 70 17.28 -11.56 19.53
N ASN A 71 16.30 -10.82 20.04
CA ASN A 71 14.94 -11.31 20.29
C ASN A 71 13.98 -11.02 19.13
N SER A 72 14.48 -10.56 17.98
CA SER A 72 13.64 -10.24 16.83
C SER A 72 12.97 -11.51 16.27
N GLU A 73 11.65 -11.46 16.08
CA GLU A 73 10.90 -12.52 15.43
C GLU A 73 10.85 -12.29 13.91
N LEU A 74 11.29 -13.27 13.13
CA LEU A 74 11.22 -13.24 11.67
C LEU A 74 10.01 -14.04 11.18
N SER A 75 9.11 -13.39 10.43
CA SER A 75 7.95 -14.02 9.81
C SER A 75 7.93 -13.79 8.30
N PHE A 76 7.59 -14.84 7.55
CA PHE A 76 7.38 -14.78 6.10
C PHE A 76 5.90 -14.92 5.80
N TYR A 77 5.40 -14.14 4.84
CA TYR A 77 4.00 -14.11 4.46
C TYR A 77 3.86 -14.23 2.96
N GLN A 78 3.23 -15.32 2.53
CA GLN A 78 2.82 -15.53 1.16
C GLN A 78 1.33 -15.23 1.00
N VAL A 79 0.99 -14.18 0.26
CA VAL A 79 -0.39 -13.74 0.07
C VAL A 79 -1.02 -14.42 -1.15
N LYS A 80 -2.24 -14.91 -1.00
CA LYS A 80 -3.04 -15.57 -2.04
C LYS A 80 -4.47 -15.05 -2.06
N SER A 81 -4.89 -14.47 -3.17
CA SER A 81 -6.29 -14.17 -3.46
C SER A 81 -6.98 -15.36 -4.11
N SER A 82 -8.19 -15.72 -3.66
CA SER A 82 -9.00 -16.79 -4.25
C SER A 82 -10.45 -16.36 -4.49
N GLY A 83 -10.96 -16.61 -5.70
CA GLY A 83 -12.38 -16.52 -6.03
C GLY A 83 -13.18 -17.74 -5.55
N GLU A 84 -12.52 -18.91 -5.37
CA GLU A 84 -13.15 -20.09 -4.77
C GLU A 84 -13.49 -19.87 -3.29
N LEU A 85 -14.50 -20.56 -2.77
CA LEU A 85 -15.03 -20.33 -1.42
C LEU A 85 -14.06 -20.69 -0.28
N THR A 86 -13.25 -21.74 -0.45
CA THR A 86 -12.42 -22.28 0.64
C THR A 86 -11.11 -22.86 0.11
N TRP A 87 -10.04 -22.78 0.90
CA TRP A 87 -8.83 -23.58 0.70
C TRP A 87 -8.99 -24.97 1.29
N THR A 88 -8.16 -25.90 0.85
CA THR A 88 -8.03 -27.26 1.43
C THR A 88 -6.57 -27.65 1.43
N ALA A 89 -6.17 -28.61 2.27
CA ALA A 89 -4.80 -29.15 2.26
C ALA A 89 -4.38 -29.60 0.86
N LYS A 90 -5.29 -30.24 0.11
CA LYS A 90 -5.06 -30.64 -1.28
C LYS A 90 -4.81 -29.45 -2.23
N ARG A 91 -5.50 -28.32 -2.06
CA ARG A 91 -5.27 -27.10 -2.87
C ARG A 91 -3.91 -26.48 -2.53
N LEU A 92 -3.51 -26.45 -1.26
CA LEU A 92 -2.20 -25.96 -0.82
C LEU A 92 -1.06 -26.88 -1.29
N ALA A 93 -1.29 -28.19 -1.30
CA ALA A 93 -0.39 -29.21 -1.82
C ALA A 93 -0.30 -29.24 -3.35
N ARG A 94 -1.18 -28.54 -4.07
CA ARG A 94 -1.25 -28.61 -5.54
C ARG A 94 0.03 -28.08 -6.16
N ARG A 95 0.66 -28.87 -7.02
CA ARG A 95 1.92 -28.54 -7.71
C ARG A 95 1.66 -27.97 -9.10
N SER A 96 2.43 -26.96 -9.48
CA SER A 96 2.50 -26.48 -10.86
C SER A 96 3.13 -27.52 -11.78
N SER A 97 2.65 -27.61 -13.03
CA SER A 97 3.28 -28.45 -14.06
C SER A 97 4.56 -27.85 -14.63
N LYS A 98 4.76 -26.54 -14.47
CA LYS A 98 5.91 -25.77 -14.99
C LYS A 98 6.63 -25.03 -13.86
N GLY A 99 7.91 -24.71 -14.08
CA GLY A 99 8.76 -23.98 -13.14
C GLY A 99 9.74 -24.87 -12.37
N GLU A 100 10.68 -24.23 -11.69
CA GLU A 100 11.65 -24.87 -10.80
C GLU A 100 11.00 -25.27 -9.47
N LEU A 101 11.69 -26.12 -8.70
CA LEU A 101 11.27 -26.44 -7.34
C LEU A 101 11.48 -25.24 -6.42
N PRO A 102 10.61 -25.01 -5.43
CA PRO A 102 9.40 -25.78 -5.11
C PRO A 102 8.17 -25.40 -5.97
N LYS A 103 7.32 -26.39 -6.25
CA LYS A 103 6.19 -26.25 -7.20
C LYS A 103 4.82 -26.08 -6.53
N SER A 104 4.65 -26.53 -5.29
CA SER A 104 3.41 -26.35 -4.53
C SER A 104 3.36 -25.01 -3.80
N ILE A 105 2.17 -24.60 -3.36
CA ILE A 105 2.02 -23.39 -2.54
C ILE A 105 2.70 -23.62 -1.18
N VAL A 106 2.40 -24.75 -0.53
CA VAL A 106 3.03 -25.11 0.75
C VAL A 106 4.55 -25.25 0.64
N GLY A 107 5.05 -25.79 -0.47
CA GLY A 107 6.49 -25.91 -0.72
C GLY A 107 7.19 -24.56 -0.88
N LYS A 108 6.53 -23.58 -1.51
CA LYS A 108 7.04 -22.22 -1.62
C LYS A 108 7.10 -21.52 -0.26
N ALA A 109 6.07 -21.65 0.57
CA ALA A 109 6.11 -21.16 1.93
C ALA A 109 7.21 -21.85 2.76
N TYR A 110 7.34 -23.18 2.63
CA TYR A 110 8.37 -23.96 3.34
C TYR A 110 9.80 -23.62 2.91
N TYR A 111 10.01 -23.16 1.68
CA TYR A 111 11.32 -22.76 1.19
C TYR A 111 12.01 -21.78 2.13
N ASN A 112 11.27 -20.81 2.67
CA ASN A 112 11.82 -19.84 3.62
C ASN A 112 12.27 -20.53 4.92
N ILE A 113 11.50 -21.47 5.46
CA ILE A 113 11.95 -22.26 6.62
C ILE A 113 13.23 -23.05 6.28
N ALA A 114 13.31 -23.66 5.09
CA ALA A 114 14.47 -24.42 4.68
C ALA A 114 15.74 -23.54 4.53
N GLN A 115 15.60 -22.28 4.13
CA GLN A 115 16.72 -21.34 3.98
C GLN A 115 17.16 -20.70 5.31
N PHE A 116 16.20 -20.32 6.16
CA PHE A 116 16.47 -19.53 7.37
C PHE A 116 16.48 -20.38 8.66
N GLY A 117 16.07 -21.64 8.59
CA GLY A 117 16.07 -22.59 9.70
C GLY A 117 14.95 -22.37 10.72
N PRO A 118 14.94 -23.13 11.83
CA PRO A 118 13.84 -23.15 12.80
C PRO A 118 13.81 -21.93 13.74
N LYS A 119 14.71 -20.94 13.55
CA LYS A 119 14.75 -19.72 14.36
C LYS A 119 13.74 -18.66 13.91
N ILE A 120 13.07 -18.88 12.78
CA ILE A 120 11.98 -18.02 12.36
C ILE A 120 10.77 -18.25 13.26
N ARG A 121 9.88 -17.27 13.35
CA ARG A 121 8.60 -17.45 14.01
C ARG A 121 7.65 -18.31 13.17
N ARG A 122 7.51 -17.99 11.87
CA ARG A 122 6.61 -18.71 10.95
C ARG A 122 6.85 -18.39 9.48
N ALA A 123 6.37 -19.29 8.63
CA ALA A 123 6.06 -19.02 7.23
C ALA A 123 4.56 -19.25 7.00
N SER A 124 3.83 -18.15 6.78
CA SER A 124 2.37 -18.13 6.73
C SER A 124 1.84 -17.94 5.32
N ILE A 125 0.81 -18.70 4.96
CA ILE A 125 0.02 -18.47 3.75
C ILE A 125 -1.21 -17.65 4.14
N LEU A 126 -1.28 -16.41 3.65
CA LEU A 126 -2.37 -15.48 3.90
C LEU A 126 -3.41 -15.54 2.78
N SER A 127 -4.70 -15.52 3.12
CA SER A 127 -5.76 -15.54 2.11
C SER A 127 -7.08 -14.90 2.54
N ASN A 128 -7.84 -14.36 1.57
CA ASN A 128 -9.21 -13.87 1.79
C ASN A 128 -10.22 -14.96 2.20
N ARG A 129 -9.93 -16.20 1.84
CA ARG A 129 -10.81 -17.36 2.01
C ARG A 129 -10.33 -18.26 3.14
N PRO A 130 -11.25 -18.86 3.91
CA PRO A 130 -10.90 -19.77 5.01
C PRO A 130 -10.30 -21.06 4.48
N LEU A 131 -9.56 -21.74 5.35
CA LEU A 131 -9.15 -23.12 5.13
C LEU A 131 -10.24 -24.05 5.63
N SER A 132 -10.77 -24.88 4.74
CA SER A 132 -11.61 -26.02 5.12
C SER A 132 -10.70 -27.18 5.51
N ALA A 133 -10.66 -27.48 6.80
CA ALA A 133 -9.80 -28.52 7.36
C ALA A 133 -10.44 -29.20 8.56
N THR A 134 -10.11 -30.47 8.77
CA THR A 134 -10.39 -31.18 10.03
C THR A 134 -9.19 -31.00 10.95
N LEU A 135 -9.41 -30.54 12.18
CA LEU A 135 -8.36 -30.49 13.21
C LEU A 135 -8.06 -31.88 13.76
N ALA A 136 -6.85 -32.09 14.27
CA ALA A 136 -6.45 -33.36 14.89
C ALA A 136 -7.38 -33.81 16.04
N THR A 137 -7.98 -32.84 16.74
CA THR A 137 -8.91 -33.07 17.86
C THR A 137 -10.39 -33.16 17.43
N ALA A 138 -10.70 -32.91 16.16
CA ALA A 138 -12.06 -32.82 15.66
C ALA A 138 -12.46 -34.03 14.82
N THR A 139 -13.76 -34.32 14.77
CA THR A 139 -14.33 -35.44 13.99
C THR A 139 -14.88 -35.02 12.63
N LYS A 140 -14.97 -33.71 12.36
CA LYS A 140 -15.51 -33.14 11.12
C LYS A 140 -14.69 -31.93 10.67
N SER A 141 -14.67 -31.67 9.37
CA SER A 141 -14.09 -30.46 8.81
C SER A 141 -14.91 -29.24 9.18
N ASP A 142 -14.22 -28.13 9.42
CA ASP A 142 -14.83 -26.81 9.62
C ASP A 142 -14.09 -25.75 8.78
N LEU A 143 -14.65 -24.54 8.72
CA LEU A 143 -14.05 -23.37 8.10
C LEU A 143 -13.28 -22.56 9.15
N HIS A 144 -11.96 -22.54 9.01
CA HIS A 144 -11.09 -21.84 9.96
C HIS A 144 -10.96 -20.36 9.59
N ASP A 145 -11.30 -19.50 10.56
CA ASP A 145 -11.28 -18.04 10.45
C ASP A 145 -10.22 -17.45 11.39
N GLY A 146 -8.96 -17.66 11.04
CA GLY A 146 -7.81 -17.22 11.81
C GLY A 146 -6.54 -17.93 11.38
N GLU A 147 -5.52 -17.84 12.20
CA GLU A 147 -4.26 -18.56 12.04
C GLU A 147 -4.42 -20.02 12.47
N LEU A 148 -3.86 -20.93 11.66
CA LEU A 148 -3.85 -22.36 11.91
C LEU A 148 -2.50 -22.94 11.48
N SER A 149 -1.85 -23.67 12.38
CA SER A 149 -0.63 -24.42 12.07
C SER A 149 -0.94 -25.69 11.29
N VAL A 150 -0.06 -26.06 10.36
CA VAL A 150 -0.15 -27.36 9.66
C VAL A 150 -0.11 -28.53 10.66
N ALA A 151 0.59 -28.37 11.79
CA ALA A 151 0.66 -29.39 12.83
C ALA A 151 -0.69 -29.65 13.55
N GLU A 152 -1.64 -28.72 13.47
CA GLU A 152 -2.96 -28.84 14.10
C GLU A 152 -3.99 -29.57 13.22
N LEU A 153 -3.66 -29.82 11.96
CA LEU A 153 -4.52 -30.53 11.01
C LEU A 153 -4.62 -32.01 11.34
N CYS A 154 -5.66 -32.69 10.85
CA CYS A 154 -5.77 -34.14 10.95
C CYS A 154 -4.70 -34.85 10.12
N ALA A 155 -4.41 -36.12 10.45
CA ALA A 155 -3.37 -36.91 9.80
C ALA A 155 -3.52 -36.97 8.27
N ALA A 156 -4.75 -37.07 7.75
CA ALA A 156 -4.99 -37.14 6.31
C ALA A 156 -4.60 -35.85 5.58
N ASP A 157 -4.90 -34.69 6.16
CA ASP A 157 -4.54 -33.39 5.60
C ASP A 157 -3.03 -33.13 5.74
N GLN A 158 -2.43 -33.50 6.88
CA GLN A 158 -0.97 -33.45 7.06
C GLN A 158 -0.26 -34.32 6.02
N ASP A 159 -0.69 -35.57 5.82
CA ASP A 159 -0.09 -36.50 4.85
C ASP A 159 -0.13 -35.95 3.42
N ALA A 160 -1.22 -35.28 3.04
CA ALA A 160 -1.34 -34.65 1.73
C ALA A 160 -0.31 -33.52 1.53
N LEU A 161 -0.06 -32.73 2.58
CA LEU A 161 0.94 -31.67 2.57
C LEU A 161 2.36 -32.24 2.59
N MET A 162 2.64 -33.23 3.45
CA MET A 162 3.96 -33.86 3.55
C MET A 162 4.39 -34.51 2.23
N LYS A 163 3.50 -35.26 1.56
CA LYS A 163 3.81 -35.84 0.25
C LYS A 163 4.16 -34.78 -0.80
N SER A 164 3.55 -33.60 -0.71
CA SER A 164 3.87 -32.49 -1.60
C SER A 164 5.25 -31.90 -1.29
N LEU A 165 5.58 -31.73 -0.01
CA LEU A 165 6.90 -31.28 0.45
C LEU A 165 8.01 -32.27 0.08
N GLU A 166 7.81 -33.59 0.26
CA GLU A 166 8.76 -34.62 -0.16
C GLU A 166 9.07 -34.52 -1.66
N ALA A 167 8.05 -34.24 -2.47
CA ALA A 167 8.20 -34.10 -3.91
C ALA A 167 8.83 -32.75 -4.33
N ASP A 168 8.74 -31.73 -3.50
CA ASP A 168 9.33 -30.40 -3.72
C ASP A 168 10.75 -30.26 -3.15
N PHE A 169 11.13 -31.12 -2.19
CA PHE A 169 12.44 -31.15 -1.55
C PHE A 169 13.03 -32.59 -1.62
N PRO A 170 13.52 -33.05 -2.79
CA PRO A 170 14.03 -34.42 -2.96
C PRO A 170 15.25 -34.76 -2.09
N ALA A 171 16.00 -33.74 -1.65
CA ALA A 171 17.10 -33.90 -0.71
C ALA A 171 16.64 -34.14 0.75
N GLY A 172 15.33 -34.09 1.00
CA GLY A 172 14.72 -34.20 2.31
C GLY A 172 14.28 -32.85 2.88
N PHE A 173 13.41 -32.90 3.88
CA PHE A 173 12.98 -31.76 4.68
C PHE A 173 12.75 -32.21 6.14
N ASP A 174 12.80 -31.28 7.09
CA ASP A 174 12.58 -31.59 8.50
C ASP A 174 11.08 -31.54 8.83
N LYS A 175 10.50 -32.65 9.28
CA LYS A 175 9.08 -32.75 9.62
C LYS A 175 8.70 -31.98 10.88
N THR A 176 9.65 -31.64 11.74
CA THR A 176 9.41 -30.83 12.95
C THR A 176 9.07 -29.38 12.62
N HIS A 177 9.50 -28.89 11.45
CA HIS A 177 9.20 -27.55 10.94
C HIS A 177 7.74 -27.32 10.57
N THR A 178 6.90 -28.35 10.60
CA THR A 178 5.47 -28.24 10.29
C THR A 178 4.72 -27.33 11.26
N THR A 179 5.24 -27.16 12.47
CA THR A 179 4.76 -26.19 13.46
C THR A 179 4.95 -24.73 13.01
N LEU A 180 5.96 -24.46 12.17
CA LEU A 180 6.29 -23.13 11.65
C LEU A 180 5.50 -22.79 10.37
N LEU A 181 4.86 -23.77 9.73
CA LEU A 181 3.99 -23.55 8.57
C LEU A 181 2.58 -23.24 9.04
N THR A 182 2.10 -22.05 8.71
CA THR A 182 0.76 -21.60 9.09
C THR A 182 -0.07 -21.22 7.87
N PHE A 183 -1.39 -21.32 8.01
CA PHE A 183 -2.37 -20.71 7.13
C PHE A 183 -3.15 -19.69 7.95
N GLU A 184 -3.38 -18.50 7.40
CA GLU A 184 -4.14 -17.47 8.11
C GLU A 184 -5.16 -16.82 7.17
N ARG A 185 -6.42 -16.81 7.60
CA ARG A 185 -7.45 -16.05 6.88
C ARG A 185 -7.35 -14.57 7.23
N VAL A 186 -7.23 -13.75 6.20
CA VAL A 186 -7.31 -12.29 6.30
C VAL A 186 -8.51 -11.85 5.46
N PRO A 187 -9.66 -11.47 6.04
CA PRO A 187 -10.95 -11.40 5.35
C PRO A 187 -11.10 -10.14 4.46
N PHE A 188 -10.22 -9.98 3.47
CA PHE A 188 -10.26 -8.93 2.47
C PHE A 188 -11.06 -9.39 1.25
N ASP A 189 -12.19 -8.75 1.01
CA ASP A 189 -12.96 -8.99 -0.21
C ASP A 189 -12.21 -8.52 -1.46
N LEU A 190 -12.35 -9.24 -2.57
CA LEU A 190 -11.57 -8.99 -3.80
C LEU A 190 -11.99 -7.72 -4.53
N GLU A 191 -13.16 -7.16 -4.23
CA GLU A 191 -13.69 -5.95 -4.85
C GLU A 191 -13.47 -4.72 -3.96
N SER A 192 -13.47 -4.91 -2.63
CA SER A 192 -13.47 -3.83 -1.64
C SER A 192 -12.25 -3.78 -0.73
N TYR A 193 -11.21 -4.61 -0.95
CA TYR A 193 -10.01 -4.65 -0.11
C TYR A 193 -9.39 -3.28 0.18
N ARG A 194 -9.33 -2.38 -0.81
CA ARG A 194 -8.80 -1.01 -0.60
C ARG A 194 -9.63 -0.20 0.39
N ALA A 195 -10.96 -0.31 0.32
CA ALA A 195 -11.85 0.34 1.27
C ALA A 195 -11.67 -0.24 2.68
N THR A 196 -11.43 -1.56 2.79
CA THR A 196 -11.09 -2.19 4.07
C THR A 196 -9.78 -1.67 4.65
N VAL A 197 -8.73 -1.50 3.84
CA VAL A 197 -7.46 -0.90 4.31
C VAL A 197 -7.69 0.55 4.77
N ILE A 198 -8.42 1.35 4.00
CA ILE A 198 -8.74 2.74 4.36
C ILE A 198 -9.53 2.78 5.67
N GLY A 199 -10.52 1.90 5.86
CA GLY A 199 -11.27 1.79 7.11
C GLY A 199 -10.37 1.48 8.31
N ARG A 200 -9.42 0.55 8.15
CA ARG A 200 -8.42 0.25 9.20
C ARG A 200 -7.52 1.46 9.49
N ILE A 201 -7.12 2.20 8.46
CA ILE A 201 -6.35 3.44 8.61
C ILE A 201 -7.15 4.50 9.36
N VAL A 202 -8.42 4.71 9.02
CA VAL A 202 -9.30 5.67 9.72
C VAL A 202 -9.34 5.33 11.20
N THR A 203 -9.64 4.08 11.55
CA THR A 203 -9.68 3.64 12.95
C THR A 203 -8.33 3.81 13.66
N MET A 204 -7.22 3.44 13.00
CA MET A 204 -5.88 3.62 13.56
C MET A 204 -5.57 5.10 13.83
N LEU A 205 -5.83 5.97 12.85
CA LEU A 205 -5.53 7.39 12.96
C LEU A 205 -6.41 8.06 14.01
N GLU A 206 -7.69 7.71 14.08
CA GLU A 206 -8.61 8.17 15.12
C GLU A 206 -8.13 7.80 16.54
N GLU A 207 -7.66 6.56 16.74
CA GLU A 207 -7.09 6.09 18.00
C GLU A 207 -5.80 6.86 18.39
N LEU A 208 -5.00 7.29 17.41
CA LEU A 208 -3.80 8.09 17.65
C LEU A 208 -4.16 9.54 17.98
N ASN A 209 -5.04 10.15 17.18
CA ASN A 209 -5.59 11.48 17.39
C ASN A 209 -6.84 11.66 16.48
N PRO A 210 -8.01 12.04 17.02
CA PRO A 210 -9.22 12.27 16.23
C PRO A 210 -9.04 13.21 15.03
N ASP A 211 -8.16 14.21 15.13
CA ASP A 211 -7.87 15.15 14.03
C ASP A 211 -7.21 14.47 12.83
N PHE A 212 -6.59 13.29 13.03
CA PHE A 212 -5.89 12.57 11.96
C PHE A 212 -6.86 11.83 11.02
N VAL A 213 -8.13 11.70 11.38
CA VAL A 213 -9.13 11.06 10.51
C VAL A 213 -9.23 11.76 9.16
N ALA A 214 -9.11 13.10 9.14
CA ALA A 214 -9.16 13.92 7.94
C ALA A 214 -8.05 13.59 6.93
N VAL A 215 -6.94 12.98 7.38
CA VAL A 215 -5.80 12.62 6.54
C VAL A 215 -5.75 11.14 6.15
N SER A 216 -6.79 10.36 6.43
CA SER A 216 -6.80 8.92 6.16
C SER A 216 -6.56 8.56 4.69
N SER A 217 -7.26 9.21 3.76
CA SER A 217 -7.07 8.94 2.32
C SER A 217 -5.70 9.40 1.81
N PRO A 218 -5.24 10.63 2.12
CA PRO A 218 -3.86 11.03 1.80
C PRO A 218 -2.78 10.12 2.39
N PHE A 219 -2.95 9.66 3.64
CA PHE A 219 -2.02 8.73 4.27
C PHE A 219 -2.04 7.36 3.58
N TYR A 220 -3.21 6.83 3.22
CA TYR A 220 -3.32 5.61 2.42
C TYR A 220 -2.55 5.73 1.09
N THR A 221 -2.73 6.83 0.35
CA THR A 221 -2.00 7.06 -0.91
C THR A 221 -0.49 7.13 -0.70
N ALA A 222 -0.04 7.85 0.34
CA ALA A 222 1.38 7.98 0.66
C ALA A 222 2.00 6.63 1.08
N LEU A 223 1.28 5.85 1.88
CA LEU A 223 1.70 4.51 2.31
C LEU A 223 1.76 3.54 1.14
N LEU A 224 0.75 3.56 0.25
CA LEU A 224 0.72 2.72 -0.94
C LEU A 224 1.89 3.04 -1.89
N ALA A 225 2.20 4.33 -2.08
CA ALA A 225 3.36 4.75 -2.86
C ALA A 225 4.67 4.27 -2.23
N ALA A 226 4.87 4.50 -0.93
CA ALA A 226 6.08 4.09 -0.21
C ALA A 226 6.27 2.56 -0.22
N ALA A 227 5.18 1.80 -0.02
CA ALA A 227 5.23 0.34 -0.10
C ALA A 227 5.48 -0.13 -1.53
N GLY A 228 4.93 0.56 -2.54
CA GLY A 228 5.19 0.28 -3.95
C GLY A 228 6.65 0.54 -4.35
N GLU A 229 7.28 1.60 -3.84
CA GLU A 229 8.71 1.90 -4.04
C GLU A 229 9.63 0.79 -3.49
N CYS A 230 9.17 0.05 -2.47
CA CYS A 230 9.89 -1.08 -1.91
C CYS A 230 9.83 -2.36 -2.76
N THR A 231 9.01 -2.41 -3.83
CA THR A 231 8.75 -3.62 -4.62
C THR A 231 9.50 -3.67 -5.95
N GLY A 232 9.57 -4.84 -6.59
CA GLY A 232 10.12 -5.01 -7.94
C GLY A 232 11.65 -4.93 -8.02
N ASN A 233 12.34 -4.72 -6.90
CA ASN A 233 13.78 -4.59 -6.84
C ASN A 233 14.46 -5.94 -6.53
N LYS A 234 15.06 -6.54 -7.55
CA LYS A 234 15.68 -7.89 -7.47
C LYS A 234 17.17 -7.88 -7.18
N THR A 235 17.78 -6.71 -7.02
CA THR A 235 19.23 -6.61 -6.83
C THR A 235 19.60 -7.06 -5.43
N LYS A 236 20.60 -7.93 -5.28
CA LYS A 236 21.10 -8.33 -3.96
C LYS A 236 21.77 -7.14 -3.28
N SER A 237 21.33 -6.80 -2.07
CA SER A 237 21.99 -5.76 -1.26
C SER A 237 23.27 -6.29 -0.63
N ALA A 238 24.30 -5.46 -0.58
CA ALA A 238 25.59 -5.79 0.04
C ALA A 238 25.60 -5.57 1.56
N THR A 239 24.74 -4.66 2.05
CA THR A 239 24.63 -4.29 3.46
C THR A 239 23.18 -4.29 3.93
N VAL A 240 22.98 -4.29 5.27
CA VAL A 240 21.65 -4.21 5.88
C VAL A 240 21.02 -2.84 5.65
N GLU A 241 21.84 -1.79 5.68
CA GLU A 241 21.45 -0.41 5.42
C GLU A 241 20.92 -0.27 3.98
N GLU A 242 21.65 -0.82 3.01
CA GLU A 242 21.23 -0.81 1.61
C GLU A 242 19.95 -1.64 1.38
N LEU A 243 19.76 -2.75 2.10
CA LEU A 243 18.52 -3.51 2.07
C LEU A 243 17.35 -2.67 2.61
N ARG A 244 17.54 -2.00 3.75
CA ARG A 244 16.53 -1.17 4.41
C ARG A 244 16.10 0.00 3.52
N GLU A 245 17.05 0.70 2.93
CA GLU A 245 16.75 1.84 2.05
C GLU A 245 15.97 1.44 0.79
N ARG A 246 16.16 0.21 0.30
CA ARG A 246 15.64 -0.20 -1.00
C ARG A 246 14.30 -0.92 -0.96
N VAL A 247 14.05 -1.72 0.07
CA VAL A 247 12.89 -2.63 0.09
C VAL A 247 12.13 -2.66 1.41
N ALA A 248 12.44 -1.75 2.35
CA ALA A 248 11.85 -1.78 3.69
C ALA A 248 10.98 -0.58 4.05
N LEU A 249 9.93 -0.83 4.83
CA LEU A 249 9.27 0.16 5.66
C LEU A 249 9.40 -0.26 7.13
N ASP A 250 9.87 0.66 7.97
CA ASP A 250 9.92 0.51 9.41
C ASP A 250 8.90 1.40 10.12
N ARG A 251 8.82 1.24 11.45
CA ARG A 251 7.91 2.02 12.30
C ARG A 251 8.14 3.53 12.18
N GLU A 252 9.41 3.94 12.10
CA GLU A 252 9.77 5.36 12.01
C GLU A 252 9.33 5.96 10.67
N ALA A 253 9.50 5.21 9.57
CA ALA A 253 9.02 5.61 8.25
C ALA A 253 7.51 5.84 8.22
N ILE A 254 6.72 4.92 8.81
CA ILE A 254 5.27 5.11 8.93
C ILE A 254 4.92 6.33 9.78
N SER A 255 5.58 6.51 10.94
CA SER A 255 5.37 7.67 11.80
C SER A 255 5.68 8.98 11.06
N ARG A 256 6.79 9.05 10.31
CA ARG A 256 7.15 10.19 9.47
C ARG A 256 6.12 10.46 8.38
N LEU A 257 5.54 9.42 7.78
CA LEU A 257 4.46 9.59 6.79
C LEU A 257 3.21 10.20 7.43
N ILE A 258 2.80 9.72 8.62
CA ILE A 258 1.65 10.29 9.35
C ILE A 258 1.88 11.78 9.62
N VAL A 259 3.03 12.13 10.23
CA VAL A 259 3.39 13.53 10.54
C VAL A 259 3.43 14.39 9.27
N ARG A 260 4.05 13.89 8.19
CA ARG A 260 4.15 14.62 6.92
C ARG A 260 2.80 14.89 6.29
N VAL A 261 1.89 13.92 6.32
CA VAL A 261 0.56 14.08 5.73
C VAL A 261 -0.29 15.01 6.61
N GLN A 262 -0.13 14.90 7.93
CA GLN A 262 -0.80 15.75 8.90
C GLN A 262 -0.35 17.21 8.80
N SER A 263 0.95 17.50 8.73
CA SER A 263 1.43 18.89 8.57
C SER A 263 0.83 19.52 7.30
N ARG A 264 0.86 18.79 6.18
CA ARG A 264 0.25 19.21 4.91
C ARG A 264 -1.28 19.33 4.93
N SER A 265 -1.97 18.88 5.98
CA SER A 265 -3.43 18.92 6.08
C SER A 265 -3.97 19.84 7.16
N LYS A 266 -3.19 20.07 8.21
CA LYS A 266 -3.52 21.07 9.22
C LYS A 266 -3.51 22.48 8.63
N ASN A 267 -2.66 22.72 7.63
CA ASN A 267 -2.52 24.03 7.00
C ASN A 267 -3.85 24.56 6.41
N LEU A 268 -4.40 24.00 5.33
CA LEU A 268 -5.52 24.66 4.64
C LEU A 268 -6.76 24.92 5.51
N VAL A 269 -7.22 23.94 6.30
CA VAL A 269 -8.47 24.11 7.06
C VAL A 269 -8.30 25.06 8.24
N GLU A 270 -7.15 25.04 8.92
CA GLU A 270 -6.90 25.86 10.11
C GLU A 270 -6.72 27.33 9.76
N TRP A 271 -6.05 27.63 8.65
CA TRP A 271 -5.82 29.01 8.24
C TRP A 271 -6.85 29.56 7.24
N TRP A 272 -7.74 28.74 6.70
CA TRP A 272 -8.71 29.19 5.68
C TRP A 272 -9.58 30.34 6.15
N SER A 273 -9.97 30.37 7.43
CA SER A 273 -10.80 31.47 7.96
C SER A 273 -10.11 32.82 7.78
N THR A 274 -8.81 32.89 8.03
CA THR A 274 -8.00 34.12 7.88
C THR A 274 -7.98 34.58 6.42
N VAL A 275 -7.68 33.66 5.49
CA VAL A 275 -7.65 33.97 4.05
C VAL A 275 -9.03 34.34 3.51
N ASN A 276 -10.08 33.67 4.01
CA ASN A 276 -11.46 33.97 3.66
C ASN A 276 -11.84 35.41 4.06
N ASP A 277 -11.43 35.83 5.25
CA ASP A 277 -11.72 37.16 5.78
C ASP A 277 -10.95 38.25 5.01
N GLU A 278 -9.68 38.00 4.65
CA GLU A 278 -8.90 38.88 3.77
C GLU A 278 -9.53 39.02 2.38
N LEU A 279 -9.90 37.90 1.73
CA LEU A 279 -10.54 37.93 0.41
C LEU A 279 -11.90 38.64 0.45
N ALA A 280 -12.67 38.47 1.53
CA ALA A 280 -13.93 39.16 1.73
C ALA A 280 -13.72 40.68 1.95
N ALA A 281 -12.69 41.06 2.71
CA ALA A 281 -12.30 42.45 2.92
C ALA A 281 -11.83 43.13 1.62
N ASP A 282 -11.20 42.39 0.71
CA ASP A 282 -10.82 42.82 -0.65
C ASP A 282 -12.03 42.88 -1.63
N GLY A 283 -13.25 42.70 -1.12
CA GLY A 283 -14.50 42.85 -1.88
C GLY A 283 -14.86 41.66 -2.76
N MET A 284 -14.20 40.50 -2.59
CA MET A 284 -14.54 39.29 -3.35
C MET A 284 -15.90 38.72 -2.91
N ARG A 285 -16.70 38.29 -3.88
CA ARG A 285 -18.00 37.65 -3.59
C ARG A 285 -17.81 36.21 -3.12
N ALA A 286 -18.74 35.72 -2.29
CA ALA A 286 -18.71 34.37 -1.71
C ALA A 286 -18.47 33.24 -2.76
N LEU A 287 -19.07 33.34 -3.96
CA LEU A 287 -18.84 32.36 -5.03
C LEU A 287 -17.41 32.39 -5.59
N GLN A 288 -16.75 33.54 -5.62
CA GLN A 288 -15.36 33.68 -6.06
C GLN A 288 -14.42 33.10 -4.99
N ILE A 289 -14.66 33.42 -3.72
CA ILE A 289 -13.91 32.88 -2.58
C ILE A 289 -14.00 31.36 -2.54
N GLN A 290 -15.19 30.80 -2.74
CA GLN A 290 -15.39 29.34 -2.80
C GLN A 290 -14.64 28.69 -3.97
N ARG A 291 -14.54 29.36 -5.13
CA ARG A 291 -13.75 28.86 -6.27
C ARG A 291 -12.26 28.85 -5.94
N ILE A 292 -11.74 29.89 -5.31
CA ILE A 292 -10.34 29.96 -4.87
C ILE A 292 -10.07 28.84 -3.86
N LYS A 293 -10.96 28.62 -2.87
CA LYS A 293 -10.86 27.51 -1.92
C LYS A 293 -10.71 26.16 -2.61
N ASN A 294 -11.58 25.89 -3.59
CA ASN A 294 -11.56 24.64 -4.33
C ASN A 294 -10.26 24.48 -5.12
N ARG A 295 -9.73 25.56 -5.72
CA ARG A 295 -8.43 25.53 -6.42
C ARG A 295 -7.26 25.32 -5.47
N CYS A 296 -7.26 25.95 -4.29
CA CYS A 296 -6.27 25.67 -3.24
C CYS A 296 -6.30 24.19 -2.83
N MET A 297 -7.49 23.61 -2.65
CA MET A 297 -7.65 22.19 -2.36
C MET A 297 -7.15 21.30 -3.52
N CYS A 298 -7.43 21.67 -4.77
CA CYS A 298 -6.92 20.96 -5.95
C CYS A 298 -5.40 21.02 -6.05
N TYR A 299 -4.78 22.17 -5.77
CA TYR A 299 -3.33 22.33 -5.73
C TYR A 299 -2.69 21.47 -4.64
N VAL A 300 -3.23 21.53 -3.41
CA VAL A 300 -2.79 20.71 -2.28
C VAL A 300 -2.88 19.22 -2.63
N ASN A 301 -3.98 18.79 -3.26
CA ASN A 301 -4.14 17.41 -3.69
C ASN A 301 -3.16 17.01 -4.80
N ALA A 302 -2.86 17.91 -5.75
CA ALA A 302 -1.87 17.67 -6.80
C ALA A 302 -0.44 17.53 -6.21
N ARG A 303 -0.05 18.42 -5.27
CA ARG A 303 1.21 18.29 -4.51
C ARG A 303 1.28 16.95 -3.76
N ARG A 304 0.17 16.53 -3.14
CA ARG A 304 0.06 15.26 -2.40
C ARG A 304 0.17 14.03 -3.32
N ALA A 305 -0.36 14.10 -4.53
CA ALA A 305 -0.32 13.02 -5.51
C ALA A 305 1.04 12.89 -6.25
N GLY A 306 2.01 13.77 -5.95
CA GLY A 306 3.30 13.77 -6.64
C GLY A 306 3.21 14.29 -8.07
N ASP A 307 2.21 15.13 -8.38
CA ASP A 307 2.08 15.75 -9.70
C ASP A 307 3.32 16.59 -10.02
N ARG A 308 3.91 16.33 -11.18
CA ARG A 308 5.18 16.95 -11.58
C ARG A 308 5.06 18.47 -11.72
N ALA A 309 3.97 18.95 -12.31
CA ALA A 309 3.74 20.39 -12.49
C ALA A 309 3.53 21.09 -11.14
N ALA A 310 2.79 20.46 -10.22
CA ALA A 310 2.61 20.99 -8.87
C ALA A 310 3.93 21.03 -8.08
N ALA A 311 4.80 20.03 -8.24
CA ALA A 311 6.11 19.97 -7.60
C ALA A 311 7.08 21.05 -8.14
N GLU A 312 7.14 21.22 -9.46
CA GLU A 312 7.95 22.27 -10.11
C GLU A 312 7.47 23.67 -9.69
N LEU A 313 6.16 23.88 -9.64
CA LEU A 313 5.56 25.14 -9.19
C LEU A 313 5.82 25.42 -7.70
N SER A 314 5.68 24.41 -6.84
CA SER A 314 5.97 24.52 -5.40
C SER A 314 7.42 24.94 -5.15
N ALA A 315 8.38 24.34 -5.87
CA ALA A 315 9.79 24.71 -5.78
C ALA A 315 10.05 26.16 -6.24
N ALA A 316 9.41 26.59 -7.34
CA ALA A 316 9.54 27.96 -7.85
C ALA A 316 8.98 28.99 -6.88
N ILE A 317 7.80 28.73 -6.29
CA ILE A 317 7.19 29.60 -5.28
C ILE A 317 8.05 29.65 -4.01
N GLY A 318 8.56 28.52 -3.53
CA GLY A 318 9.46 28.46 -2.38
C GLY A 318 10.73 29.31 -2.55
N ASP A 319 11.36 29.25 -3.72
CA ASP A 319 12.53 30.09 -4.05
C ASP A 319 12.17 31.59 -4.10
N ALA A 320 10.98 31.94 -4.57
CA ALA A 320 10.48 33.32 -4.55
C ALA A 320 10.16 33.80 -3.12
N ILE A 321 9.61 32.94 -2.27
CA ILE A 321 9.35 33.22 -0.85
C ILE A 321 10.66 33.54 -0.11
N VAL A 322 11.72 32.76 -0.30
CA VAL A 322 13.04 33.02 0.32
C VAL A 322 13.62 34.36 -0.11
N LYS A 323 13.36 34.79 -1.36
CA LYS A 323 13.84 36.07 -1.91
C LYS A 323 12.98 37.27 -1.50
N THR A 324 11.80 37.02 -0.93
CA THR A 324 10.86 38.05 -0.49
C THR A 324 10.87 38.11 1.03
N VAL A 325 10.88 39.30 1.64
CA VAL A 325 10.79 39.46 3.10
C VAL A 325 9.33 39.31 3.55
N VAL A 326 8.75 38.12 3.34
CA VAL A 326 7.34 37.84 3.63
C VAL A 326 7.03 37.72 5.13
N SER A 327 8.05 37.53 5.98
CA SER A 327 7.90 37.43 7.44
C SER A 327 7.38 38.72 8.09
N ASP A 328 7.50 39.85 7.40
CA ASP A 328 7.11 41.17 7.90
C ASP A 328 5.74 41.61 7.35
N MET A 329 5.06 40.74 6.60
CA MET A 329 3.74 41.00 6.00
C MET A 329 2.64 40.35 6.83
N ASP A 330 1.61 41.13 7.18
CA ASP A 330 0.47 40.65 7.97
C ASP A 330 -0.68 40.09 7.10
N SER A 331 -0.58 40.20 5.76
CA SER A 331 -1.58 39.74 4.79
C SER A 331 -1.01 38.76 3.79
N VAL A 332 -1.70 37.62 3.60
CA VAL A 332 -1.33 36.64 2.57
C VAL A 332 -1.54 37.20 1.16
N LEU A 333 -2.54 38.07 0.97
CA LEU A 333 -2.84 38.64 -0.34
C LEU A 333 -1.76 39.66 -0.76
N GLU A 334 -1.26 40.45 0.19
CA GLU A 334 -0.13 41.35 -0.04
C GLU A 334 1.14 40.57 -0.39
N ALA A 335 1.44 39.52 0.37
CA ALA A 335 2.56 38.63 0.09
C ALA A 335 2.43 37.94 -1.28
N ALA A 336 1.22 37.52 -1.66
CA ALA A 336 0.96 36.92 -2.97
C ALA A 336 1.15 37.92 -4.12
N VAL A 337 0.86 39.21 -3.91
CA VAL A 337 1.16 40.27 -4.89
C VAL A 337 2.66 40.49 -5.01
N ALA A 338 3.40 40.49 -3.89
CA ALA A 338 4.86 40.64 -3.90
C ALA A 338 5.55 39.50 -4.66
N LEU A 339 5.11 38.25 -4.47
CA LEU A 339 5.66 37.09 -5.16
C LEU A 339 5.54 37.14 -6.68
N LYS A 340 4.49 37.80 -7.22
CA LYS A 340 4.30 37.93 -8.68
C LYS A 340 5.45 38.66 -9.37
N THR A 341 6.23 39.46 -8.63
CA THR A 341 7.39 40.19 -9.18
C THR A 341 8.55 39.26 -9.56
N HIS A 342 8.56 38.01 -9.09
CA HIS A 342 9.62 37.03 -9.37
C HIS A 342 9.44 36.23 -10.67
N GLY A 343 8.46 36.58 -11.52
CA GLY A 343 8.29 35.96 -12.83
C GLY A 343 7.78 34.51 -12.76
N LEU A 344 7.00 34.17 -11.73
CA LEU A 344 6.37 32.87 -11.58
C LEU A 344 5.43 32.57 -12.76
N VAL A 345 5.45 31.33 -13.23
CA VAL A 345 4.73 30.88 -14.42
C VAL A 345 3.40 30.24 -14.03
N GLU A 346 2.35 30.53 -14.79
CA GLU A 346 1.04 29.89 -14.62
C GLU A 346 1.15 28.38 -14.90
N PRO A 347 0.65 27.50 -14.02
CA PRO A 347 0.68 26.07 -14.27
C PRO A 347 -0.18 25.70 -15.48
N SER A 348 0.20 24.63 -16.18
CA SER A 348 -0.59 24.07 -17.29
C SER A 348 -1.86 23.32 -16.84
N SER A 349 -2.16 23.30 -15.53
CA SER A 349 -3.29 22.60 -14.93
C SER A 349 -4.57 23.42 -15.05
N GLU A 350 -5.69 22.78 -15.37
CA GLU A 350 -7.01 23.43 -15.31
C GLU A 350 -7.63 23.40 -13.91
N LEU A 351 -7.06 22.61 -12.99
CA LEU A 351 -7.63 22.33 -11.67
C LEU A 351 -7.18 23.33 -10.59
N TYR A 352 -6.03 23.96 -10.78
CA TYR A 352 -5.47 24.96 -9.89
C TYR A 352 -4.74 26.02 -10.71
N ASP A 353 -4.56 27.20 -10.12
CA ASP A 353 -3.90 28.35 -10.75
C ASP A 353 -2.74 28.84 -9.88
N LEU A 354 -1.96 29.78 -10.41
CA LEU A 354 -0.83 30.36 -9.69
C LEU A 354 -1.28 31.06 -8.40
N GLN A 355 -2.44 31.72 -8.41
CA GLN A 355 -2.96 32.42 -7.23
C GLN A 355 -3.22 31.46 -6.07
N SER A 356 -3.95 30.37 -6.32
CA SER A 356 -4.24 29.35 -5.33
C SER A 356 -2.99 28.62 -4.84
N ALA A 357 -2.02 28.39 -5.73
CA ALA A 357 -0.72 27.83 -5.36
C ALA A 357 0.05 28.75 -4.40
N MET A 358 0.15 30.06 -4.72
CA MET A 358 0.84 31.03 -3.86
C MET A 358 0.18 31.17 -2.49
N ILE A 359 -1.16 31.24 -2.43
CA ILE A 359 -1.90 31.31 -1.15
C ILE A 359 -1.53 30.10 -0.28
N VAL A 360 -1.51 28.90 -0.85
CA VAL A 360 -1.15 27.69 -0.09
C VAL A 360 0.29 27.79 0.43
N GLU A 361 1.27 28.03 -0.45
CA GLU A 361 2.69 28.05 -0.05
C GLU A 361 3.02 29.17 0.95
N LEU A 362 2.41 30.35 0.81
CA LEU A 362 2.58 31.46 1.73
C LEU A 362 2.01 31.14 3.11
N MET A 363 0.78 30.62 3.16
CA MET A 363 0.17 30.26 4.44
C MET A 363 0.92 29.13 5.14
N GLU A 364 1.56 28.21 4.39
CA GLU A 364 2.46 27.20 4.98
C GLU A 364 3.80 27.77 5.44
N SER A 365 4.21 28.95 4.96
CA SER A 365 5.49 29.59 5.28
C SER A 365 5.39 30.69 6.35
N MET A 366 4.21 31.29 6.51
CA MET A 366 3.93 32.38 7.45
C MET A 366 3.42 31.89 8.81
N THR A 367 3.00 30.62 8.92
CA THR A 367 2.67 29.92 10.18
C THR A 367 3.85 29.10 10.68
#